data_AF-A0A538LH27-F1
#
_entry.id   AF-A0A538LH27-F1
#
_cell.length_a   1.000
_cell.length_b   1.000
_cell.length_c   1.000
_cell.angle_alpha   90.00
_cell.angle_beta   90.00
_cell.angle_gamma   90.00
#
_symmetry.space_group_name_H-M   'P 1'
#
loop_
_entity.id
_entity.type
_entity.pdbx_description
1 polymer ?
#
loop_
_entity_poly.entity_id
_entity_poly.type
_entity_poly.pdbx_seq_one_letter_code
_entity_poly.pdbx_strand_id
1 'polypeptide(L)' 'MNGHVAPGFERVADEFARNFRERRELGAACAVYLGGEKVVDLWGGYRDRARSKPWEEDTLVIVYSTSKGLAAATLALA' A
#
# COMPACT_ATOMS: atom_id res chain seq x y z
N MET A 1 -3.24 12.14 -0.81
CA MET A 1 -3.60 10.73 -0.67
C MET A 1 -4.64 10.43 -1.72
N ASN A 2 -4.56 9.27 -2.34
CA ASN A 2 -5.40 8.87 -3.44
C ASN A 2 -5.90 7.43 -3.22
N GLY A 3 -6.86 7.01 -4.02
CA GLY A 3 -7.42 5.65 -3.99
C GLY A 3 -8.84 5.59 -3.46
N HIS A 4 -9.25 4.40 -3.00
CA HIS A 4 -10.61 4.06 -2.60
C HIS A 4 -10.64 3.33 -1.25
N VAL A 5 -11.69 3.61 -0.46
CA VAL A 5 -12.05 2.85 0.74
C VAL A 5 -13.55 2.58 0.69
N ALA A 6 -13.93 1.32 0.84
CA ALA A 6 -15.31 0.91 0.94
C ALA A 6 -15.93 1.36 2.28
N PRO A 7 -17.26 1.62 2.33
CA PRO A 7 -17.93 1.99 3.57
C PRO A 7 -17.66 1.03 4.72
N GLY A 8 -17.38 1.56 5.91
CA GLY A 8 -17.04 0.78 7.11
C GLY A 8 -15.54 0.51 7.32
N PHE A 9 -14.69 0.88 6.36
CA PHE A 9 -13.22 0.74 6.44
C PHE A 9 -12.48 2.08 6.57
N GLU A 10 -13.19 3.18 6.84
CA GLU A 10 -12.65 4.55 6.84
C GLU A 10 -11.49 4.74 7.82
N ARG A 11 -11.52 4.03 8.95
CA ARG A 11 -10.42 4.02 9.92
C ARG A 11 -9.07 3.61 9.33
N VAL A 12 -9.06 2.80 8.27
CA VAL A 12 -7.82 2.45 7.57
C VAL A 12 -7.25 3.66 6.86
N ALA A 13 -8.09 4.49 6.22
CA ALA A 13 -7.64 5.75 5.62
C ALA A 13 -7.13 6.73 6.66
N ASP A 14 -7.79 6.83 7.82
CA ASP A 14 -7.36 7.70 8.91
C ASP A 14 -5.97 7.33 9.43
N GLU A 15 -5.73 6.04 9.69
CA GLU A 15 -4.43 5.55 10.16
C GLU A 15 -3.36 5.63 9.07
N PHE A 16 -3.72 5.36 7.81
CA PHE A 16 -2.82 5.55 6.68
C PHE A 16 -2.37 7.00 6.59
N ALA A 17 -3.29 7.96 6.68
CA ALA A 17 -2.99 9.39 6.71
C ALA A 17 -2.10 9.78 7.91
N ARG A 18 -2.39 9.19 9.07
CA ARG A 18 -1.64 9.41 10.30
C ARG A 18 -0.19 8.95 10.20
N ASN A 19 0.09 7.87 9.45
CA ASN A 19 1.47 7.44 9.19
C ASN A 19 2.32 8.56 8.55
N PHE A 20 1.74 9.33 7.62
CA PHE A 20 2.45 10.46 6.99
C PHE A 20 2.59 11.65 7.95
N ARG A 21 1.53 12.00 8.70
CA ARG A 21 1.54 13.17 9.59
C ARG A 21 2.43 12.98 10.82
N GLU A 22 2.44 11.78 11.40
CA GLU A 22 3.05 11.53 12.72
C GLU A 22 4.24 10.57 12.66
N ARG A 23 4.24 9.61 11.73
CA ARG A 23 5.23 8.52 11.69
C ARG A 23 6.29 8.69 10.61
N ARG A 24 6.27 9.83 9.91
CA ARG A 24 7.28 10.27 8.94
C ARG A 24 7.41 9.37 7.72
N GLU A 25 6.29 8.80 7.26
CA GLU A 25 6.29 8.09 5.97
C GLU A 25 6.72 9.00 4.83
N LEU A 26 7.58 8.47 3.95
CA LEU A 26 7.97 9.14 2.71
C LEU A 26 6.92 8.92 1.64
N GLY A 27 6.52 7.66 1.47
CA GLY A 27 5.60 7.17 0.46
C GLY A 27 5.18 5.76 0.82
N ALA A 28 3.90 5.45 0.63
CA ALA A 28 3.36 4.12 0.93
C ALA A 28 2.15 3.81 0.06
N ALA A 29 1.81 2.52 0.01
CA ALA A 29 0.55 2.01 -0.50
C ALA A 29 0.00 0.91 0.43
N CYS A 30 -1.32 0.76 0.50
CA CYS A 30 -2.01 -0.25 1.32
C CYS A 30 -3.24 -0.76 0.57
N ALA A 31 -3.33 -2.08 0.37
CA ALA A 31 -4.49 -2.73 -0.20
C ALA A 31 -5.00 -3.82 0.76
N VAL A 32 -6.32 -3.89 0.94
CA VAL A 32 -6.98 -4.90 1.79
C VAL A 32 -8.08 -5.57 1.00
N TYR A 33 -8.11 -6.90 1.06
CA TYR A 33 -9.13 -7.73 0.45
C TYR A 33 -9.97 -8.42 1.53
N LEU A 34 -11.29 -8.40 1.36
CA LEU A 34 -12.23 -9.15 2.20
C LEU A 34 -13.20 -9.92 1.29
N GLY A 35 -13.21 -11.25 1.41
CA GLY A 35 -14.07 -12.09 0.57
C GLY A 35 -13.75 -12.02 -0.93
N GLY A 36 -12.50 -11.71 -1.29
CA GLY A 36 -12.08 -11.52 -2.68
C GLY A 36 -12.25 -10.10 -3.22
N GLU A 37 -12.97 -9.22 -2.51
CA GLU A 37 -13.20 -7.84 -2.92
C GLU A 37 -12.14 -6.90 -2.34
N LYS A 38 -11.61 -6.00 -3.16
CA LYS A 38 -10.63 -4.97 -2.76
C LYS A 38 -11.35 -3.83 -2.04
N VAL A 39 -11.50 -3.96 -0.73
CA VAL A 39 -12.23 -3.01 0.12
C VAL A 39 -11.41 -1.77 0.50
N VAL A 40 -10.07 -1.86 0.43
CA VAL A 40 -9.16 -0.72 0.59
C VAL A 40 -8.12 -0.78 -0.52
N ASP A 41 -7.87 0.35 -1.15
CA ASP A 41 -6.76 0.56 -2.07
C ASP A 41 -6.28 2.02 -1.95
N LEU A 42 -5.18 2.24 -1.24
CA LEU A 42 -4.70 3.57 -0.88
C LEU A 42 -3.23 3.74 -1.25
N TRP A 43 -2.87 4.93 -1.70
CA TRP A 43 -1.48 5.33 -1.89
C TRP A 43 -1.26 6.82 -1.65
N GLY A 44 0.00 7.19 -1.39
CA GLY A 44 0.36 8.59 -1.19
C GLY A 44 1.81 8.81 -0.80
N GLY A 45 2.16 10.10 -0.67
CA GLY A 45 3.52 10.55 -0.43
C GLY A 45 4.32 10.67 -1.73
N TYR A 46 5.60 10.33 -1.64
CA TYR A 46 6.59 10.49 -2.70
C TYR A 46 7.35 9.19 -2.94
N ARG A 47 7.73 8.96 -4.20
CA ARG A 47 8.53 7.78 -4.59
C ARG A 47 10.04 8.03 -4.55
N ASP A 48 10.45 9.25 -4.21
CA ASP A 48 11.85 9.65 -4.13
C ASP A 48 12.17 10.40 -2.82
N ARG A 49 13.41 10.27 -2.34
CA ARG A 49 13.85 10.90 -1.08
C ARG A 49 13.83 12.43 -1.13
N ALA A 50 14.00 13.03 -2.31
CA ALA A 50 13.96 14.48 -2.47
C ALA A 50 12.53 15.05 -2.42
N ARG A 51 11.49 14.20 -2.33
CA ARG A 51 10.08 14.59 -2.32
C ARG A 51 9.70 15.42 -3.56
N SER A 52 10.27 15.06 -4.70
CA SER A 52 10.06 15.76 -5.97
C SER A 52 9.12 15.01 -6.92
N LYS A 53 8.95 13.71 -6.70
CA LYS A 53 8.14 12.80 -7.51
C LYS A 53 7.04 12.21 -6.64
N PRO A 54 5.78 12.63 -6.82
CA PRO A 54 4.64 12.05 -6.12
C PRO A 54 4.57 10.54 -6.34
N TRP A 55 3.98 9.85 -5.37
CA TRP A 55 3.58 8.46 -5.53
C TRP A 55 2.40 8.37 -6.51
N GLU A 56 2.54 7.52 -7.52
CA GLU A 56 1.53 7.18 -8.54
C GLU A 56 0.92 5.80 -8.24
N GLU A 57 -0.28 5.51 -8.73
CA GLU A 57 -1.02 4.26 -8.46
C GLU A 57 -0.20 2.99 -8.71
N ASP A 58 0.64 3.02 -9.74
CA ASP A 58 1.48 1.90 -10.20
C ASP A 58 2.95 1.98 -9.72
N THR A 59 3.24 2.82 -8.72
CA THR A 59 4.60 2.94 -8.18
C THR A 59 5.08 1.61 -7.61
N LEU A 60 6.16 1.08 -8.17
CA LEU A 60 6.81 -0.14 -7.71
C LEU A 60 7.83 0.14 -6.60
N VAL A 61 7.91 -0.78 -5.64
CA VAL A 61 8.91 -0.75 -4.56
C VAL A 61 9.58 -2.11 -4.41
N ILE A 62 10.80 -2.10 -3.89
CA ILE A 62 11.48 -3.33 -3.46
C ILE A 62 10.77 -3.83 -2.20
N VAL A 63 10.12 -5.00 -2.29
CA VAL A 63 9.38 -5.62 -1.18
C VAL A 63 10.22 -6.58 -0.33
N TYR A 64 11.52 -6.69 -0.61
CA TYR A 64 12.48 -7.55 0.11
C TYR A 64 11.97 -8.99 0.30
N SER A 65 11.98 -9.49 1.53
CA SER A 65 11.64 -10.88 1.84
C SER A 65 10.18 -11.24 1.56
N THR A 66 9.28 -10.27 1.34
CA THR A 66 7.90 -10.54 0.94
C THR A 66 7.83 -11.38 -0.33
N SER A 67 8.79 -11.24 -1.26
CA SER A 67 8.87 -12.06 -2.47
C SER A 67 8.97 -13.58 -2.20
N LYS A 68 9.45 -13.99 -1.01
CA LYS A 68 9.55 -15.41 -0.64
C LYS A 68 8.18 -16.09 -0.54
N GLY A 69 7.14 -15.36 -0.11
CA GLY A 69 5.78 -15.90 -0.03
C GLY A 69 5.23 -16.24 -1.43
N LEU A 70 5.47 -15.37 -2.41
CA LEU A 70 5.10 -15.62 -3.81
C LEU A 70 5.87 -16.82 -4.37
N ALA A 71 7.17 -16.92 -4.12
CA ALA A 71 7.96 -18.08 -4.54
C ALA A 71 7.44 -19.38 -3.91
N ALA A 72 7.12 -19.40 -2.62
CA ALA A 72 6.53 -20.57 -1.96
C ALA A 72 5.18 -20.97 -2.59
N ALA A 73 4.32 -20.01 -2.94
CA ALA A 73 3.06 -20.29 -3.62
C ALA A 73 3.26 -20.95 -5.00
N THR A 74 4.28 -20.52 -5.78
CA THR A 74 4.58 -21.18 -7.07
C THR A 74 4.98 -22.64 -6.91
N LEU A 75 5.68 -22.99 -5.83
CA LEU A 75 6.06 -24.38 -5.55
C LEU A 75 4.87 -25.22 -5.06
N ALA A 76 3.95 -24.62 -4.30
CA ALA A 76 2.79 -25.34 -3.77
C ALA A 76 1.74 -25.66 -4.83
N LEU A 77 1.73 -24.93 -5.96
CA LEU A 77 0.79 -25.10 -7.07
C LEU A 77 1.36 -25.93 -8.23
N ALA A 78 2.64 -26.27 -8.18
CA ALA A 78 3.33 -27.10 -9.17
C ALA A 78 3.06 -28.59 -8.93
#